data_AF-A0A7V5DB28-F1
#
_entry.id   AF-A0A7V5DB28-F1
#
_cell.length_a   1.000
_cell.length_b   1.000
_cell.length_c   1.000
_cell.angle_alpha   90.00
_cell.angle_beta   90.00
_cell.angle_gamma   90.00
#
_symmetry.space_group_name_H-M   'P 1'
#
loop_
_entity.id
_entity.type
_entity.pdbx_description
1 polymer ?
#
loop_
_entity_poly.entity_id
_entity_poly.type
_entity_poly.pdbx_seq_one_letter_code
_entity_poly.pdbx_strand_id
1 'polypeptide(L)'
;MTESNFSATPHDWLSDLRPAIAAQESWLDGSYHREAIFHLMYKPEGAFAIACGAGLLAEHVRRFRFSVEMIQHLGQVTDARGKSVFQESFLNYLQRLRLRVQVNIAPEGALLMPGEPILVVEGPIAQIQLMESAFQLLLWESTHWATQAAYARWKRGEWTEEDTPSPPPYPFNPDGWKIRAAYIGGASADEILGNVGRTARAPFPGEGLIKIQHESGEPMVQIRRLFKGNHPLGDVWLTQTQEDEASVSKTKVRFVDENSDRPAELQMNRFQNLYQPVLVKGHPVLATPRLGYLRQRMLKQTEAFHTVKLKNYPHGWYL
;
A
#
# COMPACT_ATOMS: atom_id res chain seq x y z
N MET A 1 -15.65 -4.54 -44.16
CA MET A 1 -15.74 -4.85 -42.72
C MET A 1 -14.54 -4.20 -42.06
N THR A 2 -14.77 -3.04 -41.46
CA THR A 2 -13.76 -2.23 -40.77
C THR A 2 -13.30 -2.98 -39.53
N GLU A 3 -12.04 -3.40 -39.51
CA GLU A 3 -11.35 -3.83 -38.30
C GLU A 3 -11.36 -2.67 -37.32
N SER A 4 -12.10 -2.82 -36.22
CA SER A 4 -12.08 -1.87 -35.12
C SER A 4 -10.72 -1.96 -34.43
N ASN A 5 -9.79 -1.11 -34.85
CA ASN A 5 -8.56 -0.83 -34.10
C ASN A 5 -8.91 -0.03 -32.83
N PHE A 6 -9.53 -0.70 -31.86
CA PHE A 6 -9.39 -0.35 -30.45
C PHE A 6 -8.44 -1.37 -29.86
N SER A 7 -7.15 -1.03 -29.85
CA SER A 7 -6.23 -1.59 -28.87
C SER A 7 -6.56 -0.97 -27.50
N ALA A 8 -7.73 -1.33 -26.97
CA ALA A 8 -8.13 -1.07 -25.60
C ALA A 8 -7.56 -2.19 -24.72
N THR A 9 -6.43 -1.92 -24.06
CA THR A 9 -6.02 -2.54 -22.79
C THR A 9 -4.66 -1.94 -22.39
N PRO A 10 -4.30 -1.78 -21.10
CA PRO A 10 -5.00 -2.20 -19.87
C PRO A 10 -4.93 -1.19 -18.68
N HIS A 11 -5.97 -1.12 -17.84
CA HIS A 11 -6.07 -0.30 -16.60
C HIS A 11 -5.96 1.21 -16.75
N ASP A 12 -7.14 1.78 -16.95
CA ASP A 12 -7.41 3.19 -17.05
C ASP A 12 -7.33 3.86 -15.66
N TRP A 13 -6.13 4.29 -15.25
CA TRP A 13 -5.95 5.14 -14.07
C TRP A 13 -6.62 6.53 -14.20
N LEU A 14 -7.12 6.86 -15.40
CA LEU A 14 -7.94 8.04 -15.70
C LEU A 14 -9.44 7.74 -15.78
N SER A 15 -9.87 6.50 -15.53
CA SER A 15 -11.29 6.23 -15.27
C SER A 15 -11.80 7.07 -14.10
N ASP A 16 -10.90 7.37 -13.15
CA ASP A 16 -11.05 8.41 -12.15
C ASP A 16 -10.12 9.59 -12.48
N LEU A 17 -10.71 10.71 -12.91
CA LEU A 17 -9.97 11.93 -13.23
C LEU A 17 -9.59 12.76 -11.99
N ARG A 18 -10.14 12.46 -10.81
CA ARG A 18 -9.91 13.28 -9.60
C ARG A 18 -8.43 13.47 -9.27
N PRO A 19 -7.56 12.44 -9.33
CA PRO A 19 -6.15 12.62 -9.00
C PRO A 19 -5.40 13.48 -10.02
N ALA A 20 -5.77 13.40 -11.30
CA ALA A 20 -5.21 14.28 -12.34
C ALA A 20 -5.67 15.73 -12.16
N ILE A 21 -6.92 15.95 -11.76
CA ILE A 21 -7.45 17.28 -11.42
C ILE A 21 -6.70 17.85 -10.21
N ALA A 22 -6.53 17.10 -9.14
CA ALA A 22 -5.79 17.53 -7.95
C ALA A 22 -4.32 17.87 -8.26
N ALA A 23 -3.67 17.07 -9.11
CA ALA A 23 -2.32 17.36 -9.60
C ALA A 23 -2.25 18.61 -10.49
N GLN A 24 -3.31 18.90 -11.24
CA GLN A 24 -3.41 20.16 -11.98
C GLN A 24 -3.62 21.35 -11.05
N GLU A 25 -4.42 21.22 -9.99
CA GLU A 25 -4.62 22.30 -9.01
C GLU A 25 -3.29 22.70 -8.37
N SER A 26 -2.49 21.72 -7.94
CA SER A 26 -1.14 21.98 -7.41
C SER A 26 -0.17 22.49 -8.49
N TRP A 27 -0.38 22.16 -9.76
CA TRP A 27 0.37 22.76 -10.86
C TRP A 27 0.05 24.25 -11.04
N LEU A 28 -1.24 24.61 -10.99
CA LEU A 28 -1.72 25.97 -11.21
C LEU A 28 -1.34 26.92 -10.08
N ASP A 29 -1.34 26.46 -8.83
CA ASP A 29 -0.90 27.27 -7.68
C ASP A 29 0.62 27.27 -7.46
N GLY A 30 1.36 26.50 -8.28
CA GLY A 30 2.82 26.38 -8.24
C GLY A 30 3.36 25.46 -7.14
N SER A 31 2.50 24.79 -6.36
CA SER A 31 2.90 23.90 -5.27
C SER A 31 3.27 22.48 -5.71
N TYR A 32 3.05 22.10 -6.97
CA TYR A 32 3.23 20.74 -7.51
C TYR A 32 4.56 20.06 -7.19
N HIS A 33 5.62 20.85 -6.97
CA HIS A 33 6.98 20.39 -6.69
C HIS A 33 7.32 20.33 -5.19
N ARG A 34 6.41 20.79 -4.31
CA ARG A 34 6.62 20.74 -2.87
C ARG A 34 6.68 19.29 -2.43
N GLU A 35 7.73 18.97 -1.70
CA GLU A 35 7.91 17.66 -1.07
C GLU A 35 6.84 17.46 0.00
N ALA A 36 6.23 16.28 0.01
CA ALA A 36 5.24 15.88 0.98
C ALA A 36 5.38 14.39 1.31
N ILE A 37 4.99 14.02 2.54
CA ILE A 37 4.90 12.62 2.96
C ILE A 37 3.44 12.28 3.21
N PHE A 38 2.99 11.19 2.59
CA PHE A 38 1.66 10.61 2.77
C PHE A 38 1.74 9.13 3.12
N HIS A 39 0.66 8.62 3.70
CA HIS A 39 0.51 7.26 4.17
C HIS A 39 -0.75 6.66 3.55
N LEU A 40 -0.69 5.43 3.04
CA LEU A 40 -1.90 4.75 2.56
C LEU A 40 -2.52 3.95 3.70
N MET A 41 -3.69 4.40 4.16
CA MET A 41 -4.42 3.76 5.25
C MET A 41 -5.45 2.76 4.77
N TYR A 42 -5.44 1.60 5.42
CA TYR A 42 -6.49 0.59 5.34
C TYR A 42 -6.87 0.16 6.75
N LYS A 43 -8.16 0.24 7.04
CA LYS A 43 -8.81 -0.19 8.26
C LYS A 43 -9.45 -1.55 8.04
N PRO A 44 -8.92 -2.62 8.63
CA PRO A 44 -9.55 -3.93 8.55
C PRO A 44 -10.88 -3.93 9.29
N GLU A 45 -11.84 -4.73 8.82
CA GLU A 45 -13.06 -5.05 9.59
C GLU A 45 -12.77 -6.04 10.73
N GLY A 46 -11.63 -6.72 10.66
CA GLY A 46 -11.16 -7.70 11.63
C GLY A 46 -10.01 -7.17 12.50
N ALA A 47 -9.27 -8.10 13.09
CA ALA A 47 -8.21 -7.80 14.06
C ALA A 47 -6.89 -7.30 13.43
N PHE A 48 -6.72 -7.43 12.11
CA PHE A 48 -5.48 -7.09 11.39
C PHE A 48 -5.74 -6.91 9.90
N ALA A 49 -4.77 -6.35 9.19
CA ALA A 49 -4.69 -6.34 7.72
C ALA A 49 -3.49 -7.14 7.22
N ILE A 50 -3.52 -7.59 5.96
CA ILE A 50 -2.39 -8.23 5.29
C ILE A 50 -1.88 -7.34 4.15
N ALA A 51 -0.69 -6.75 4.33
CA ALA A 51 -0.06 -5.94 3.31
C ALA A 51 0.11 -6.73 2.01
N CYS A 52 -0.34 -6.17 0.88
CA CYS A 52 -0.28 -6.85 -0.41
C CYS A 52 -0.18 -5.85 -1.57
N GLY A 53 0.49 -6.26 -2.65
CA GLY A 53 0.53 -5.50 -3.90
C GLY A 53 1.83 -4.72 -4.18
N ALA A 54 2.82 -4.78 -3.31
CA ALA A 54 4.10 -4.07 -3.50
C ALA A 54 4.79 -4.44 -4.84
N GLY A 55 4.79 -5.72 -5.21
CA GLY A 55 5.28 -6.19 -6.50
C GLY A 55 4.45 -5.70 -7.69
N LEU A 56 3.13 -5.53 -7.52
CA LEU A 56 2.26 -4.97 -8.55
C LEU A 56 2.60 -3.50 -8.81
N LEU A 57 2.81 -2.72 -7.74
CA LEU A 57 3.25 -1.33 -7.87
C LEU A 57 4.61 -1.24 -8.58
N ALA A 58 5.59 -2.05 -8.18
CA ALA A 58 6.91 -2.06 -8.78
C ALA A 58 6.84 -2.34 -10.29
N GLU A 59 6.10 -3.37 -10.70
CA GLU A 59 5.89 -3.71 -12.12
C GLU A 59 5.11 -2.63 -12.89
N HIS A 60 4.11 -2.02 -12.25
CA HIS A 60 3.38 -0.90 -12.83
C HIS A 60 4.31 0.28 -13.11
N VAL A 61 5.14 0.67 -12.14
CA VAL A 61 6.06 1.81 -12.26
C VAL A 61 7.16 1.58 -13.28
N ARG A 62 7.61 0.33 -13.51
CA ARG A 62 8.56 0.00 -14.60
C ARG A 62 8.08 0.49 -15.97
N ARG A 63 6.76 0.53 -16.20
CA ARG A 63 6.13 0.92 -17.47
C ARG A 63 5.42 2.28 -17.40
N PHE A 64 5.49 2.97 -16.26
CA PHE A 64 4.72 4.19 -16.03
C PHE A 64 5.22 5.35 -16.91
N ARG A 65 4.42 5.72 -17.91
CA ARG A 65 4.60 6.89 -18.75
C ARG A 65 3.22 7.39 -19.21
N PHE A 66 3.08 8.71 -19.29
CA PHE A 66 1.98 9.32 -20.02
C PHE A 66 2.27 9.14 -21.51
N SER A 67 1.50 8.28 -22.19
CA SER A 67 1.61 8.09 -23.63
C SER A 67 1.02 9.29 -24.38
N VAL A 68 1.36 9.42 -25.67
CA VAL A 68 0.84 10.51 -26.51
C VAL A 68 -0.68 10.41 -26.62
N GLU A 69 -1.19 9.20 -26.79
CA GLU A 69 -2.62 8.90 -26.88
C GLU A 69 -3.34 9.30 -25.58
N MET A 70 -2.71 9.07 -24.43
CA MET A 70 -3.28 9.46 -23.14
C MET A 70 -3.34 10.99 -22.98
N ILE A 71 -2.29 11.70 -23.38
CA ILE A 71 -2.27 13.17 -23.35
C ILE A 71 -3.33 13.75 -24.29
N GLN A 72 -3.49 13.18 -25.48
CA GLN A 72 -4.54 13.58 -26.42
C GLN A 72 -5.93 13.33 -25.84
N HIS A 73 -6.16 12.17 -25.21
CA HIS A 73 -7.41 11.86 -24.54
C HIS A 73 -7.74 12.89 -23.45
N LEU A 74 -6.78 13.17 -22.55
CA LEU A 74 -6.95 14.18 -21.51
C LEU A 74 -7.25 15.58 -22.09
N GLY A 75 -6.60 15.97 -23.18
CA GLY A 75 -6.87 17.25 -23.86
C GLY A 75 -8.28 17.36 -24.45
N GLN A 76 -8.92 16.23 -24.75
CA GLN A 76 -10.30 16.18 -25.26
C GLN A 76 -11.36 16.15 -24.16
N VAL A 77 -10.97 15.96 -22.89
CA VAL A 77 -11.92 15.95 -21.77
C VAL A 77 -12.45 17.37 -21.53
N THR A 78 -13.77 17.52 -21.58
CA THR A 78 -14.47 18.79 -21.33
C THR A 78 -15.43 18.69 -20.15
N ASP A 79 -15.66 19.82 -19.47
CA ASP A 79 -16.74 19.95 -18.50
C ASP A 79 -18.13 19.96 -19.16
N ALA A 80 -19.19 20.07 -18.35
CA ALA A 80 -20.57 20.13 -18.82
C ALA A 80 -20.89 21.34 -19.73
N ARG A 81 -19.98 22.33 -19.83
CA ARG A 81 -20.11 23.53 -20.68
C ARG A 81 -19.23 23.44 -21.93
N GLY A 82 -18.57 22.32 -22.17
CA GLY A 82 -17.66 22.12 -23.31
C GLY A 82 -16.30 22.80 -23.15
N LYS A 83 -15.94 23.27 -21.95
CA LYS A 83 -14.61 23.84 -21.69
C LYS A 83 -13.64 22.72 -21.33
N SER A 84 -12.42 22.76 -21.86
CA SER A 84 -11.38 21.77 -21.52
C SER A 84 -11.12 21.75 -20.02
N VAL A 85 -11.09 20.53 -19.45
CA VAL A 85 -10.80 20.30 -18.03
C VAL A 85 -9.31 20.50 -17.73
N PHE A 86 -8.44 20.18 -18.68
CA PHE A 86 -6.99 20.21 -18.50
C PHE A 86 -6.33 21.32 -19.34
N GLN A 87 -5.49 22.14 -18.69
CA GLN A 87 -4.72 23.16 -19.37
C GLN A 87 -3.58 22.55 -20.19
N GLU A 88 -3.33 23.13 -21.36
CA GLU A 88 -2.25 22.70 -22.25
C GLU A 88 -0.87 22.73 -21.57
N SER A 89 -0.62 23.71 -20.68
CA SER A 89 0.62 23.80 -19.90
C SER A 89 0.80 22.61 -18.94
N PHE A 90 -0.29 22.15 -18.31
CA PHE A 90 -0.29 20.98 -17.43
C PHE A 90 -0.11 19.68 -18.24
N LEU A 91 -0.77 19.54 -19.38
CA LEU A 91 -0.59 18.40 -20.29
C LEU A 91 0.87 18.30 -20.77
N ASN A 92 1.49 19.44 -21.08
CA ASN A 92 2.91 19.55 -21.39
C ASN A 92 3.82 19.10 -20.23
N TYR A 93 3.43 19.39 -18.98
CA TYR A 93 4.11 18.88 -17.79
C TYR A 93 4.00 17.36 -17.68
N LEU A 94 2.79 16.80 -17.82
CA LEU A 94 2.55 15.35 -17.75
C LEU A 94 3.36 14.57 -18.79
N GLN A 95 3.43 15.07 -20.02
CA GLN A 95 4.19 14.44 -21.11
C GLN A 95 5.70 14.31 -20.77
N ARG A 96 6.25 15.28 -20.02
CA ARG A 96 7.66 15.33 -19.62
C ARG A 96 7.91 14.70 -18.25
N LEU A 97 6.87 14.23 -17.57
CA LEU A 97 6.95 13.76 -16.21
C LEU A 97 7.91 12.56 -16.10
N ARG A 98 8.74 12.63 -15.07
CA ARG A 98 9.54 11.52 -14.55
C ARG A 98 9.26 11.42 -13.07
N LEU A 99 8.79 10.25 -12.64
CA LEU A 99 8.56 9.99 -11.22
C LEU A 99 9.86 10.19 -10.44
N ARG A 100 9.74 10.83 -9.28
CA ARG A 100 10.82 11.09 -8.32
C ARG A 100 10.44 10.67 -6.90
N VAL A 101 9.27 10.05 -6.73
CA VAL A 101 8.76 9.63 -5.42
C VAL A 101 9.61 8.49 -4.81
N GLN A 102 9.79 8.53 -3.50
CA GLN A 102 10.26 7.43 -2.67
C GLN A 102 9.04 6.72 -2.10
N VAL A 103 8.95 5.40 -2.25
CA VAL A 103 7.84 4.61 -1.70
C VAL A 103 8.39 3.45 -0.90
N ASN A 104 8.08 3.42 0.39
CA ASN A 104 8.39 2.33 1.29
C ASN A 104 7.08 1.62 1.68
N ILE A 105 7.03 0.30 1.57
CA ILE A 105 5.79 -0.48 1.76
C ILE A 105 6.06 -1.62 2.73
N ALA A 106 5.06 -1.99 3.53
CA ALA A 106 5.13 -3.20 4.32
C ALA A 106 5.30 -4.42 3.39
N PRO A 107 6.06 -5.45 3.77
CA PRO A 107 6.40 -6.54 2.86
C PRO A 107 5.13 -7.34 2.58
N GLU A 108 4.97 -7.82 1.35
CA GLU A 108 3.75 -8.57 1.02
C GLU A 108 3.57 -9.82 1.90
N GLY A 109 2.33 -10.07 2.30
CA GLY A 109 1.99 -11.11 3.27
C GLY A 109 2.27 -10.73 4.72
N ALA A 110 2.77 -9.53 5.02
CA ALA A 110 2.96 -9.09 6.40
C ALA A 110 1.64 -8.70 7.05
N LEU A 111 1.46 -9.11 8.30
CA LEU A 111 0.35 -8.69 9.15
C LEU A 111 0.59 -7.25 9.64
N LEU A 112 -0.40 -6.39 9.46
CA LEU A 112 -0.44 -5.01 9.96
C LEU A 112 -1.51 -4.90 11.06
N MET A 113 -1.18 -4.20 12.14
CA MET A 113 -2.13 -3.87 13.19
C MET A 113 -3.12 -2.80 12.69
N PRO A 114 -4.36 -2.75 13.21
CA PRO A 114 -5.27 -1.67 12.90
C PRO A 114 -4.65 -0.32 13.27
N GLY A 115 -4.61 0.61 12.32
CA GLY A 115 -3.95 1.91 12.49
C GLY A 115 -2.59 2.02 11.81
N GLU A 116 -1.96 0.90 11.45
CA GLU A 116 -0.70 0.90 10.71
C GLU A 116 -0.94 1.09 9.20
N PRO A 117 -0.27 2.05 8.54
CA PRO A 117 -0.41 2.22 7.09
C PRO A 117 0.25 1.09 6.30
N ILE A 118 -0.27 0.88 5.10
CA ILE A 118 0.29 -0.07 4.12
C ILE A 118 1.65 0.44 3.61
N LEU A 119 1.75 1.74 3.35
CA LEU A 119 2.93 2.39 2.78
C LEU A 119 3.15 3.79 3.34
N VAL A 120 4.39 4.25 3.17
CA VAL A 120 4.82 5.65 3.25
C VAL A 120 5.33 6.07 1.88
N VAL A 121 4.83 7.19 1.35
CA VAL A 121 5.28 7.81 0.10
C VAL A 121 5.76 9.23 0.37
N GLU A 122 6.96 9.53 -0.12
CA GLU A 122 7.58 10.85 -0.06
C GLU A 122 7.87 11.33 -1.48
N GLY A 123 7.65 12.61 -1.77
CA GLY A 123 7.95 13.17 -3.08
C GLY A 123 7.17 14.44 -3.40
N PRO A 124 7.31 14.95 -4.64
CA PRO A 124 6.51 16.07 -5.14
C PRO A 124 5.01 15.78 -5.07
N ILE A 125 4.24 16.68 -4.45
CA ILE A 125 2.80 16.48 -4.18
C ILE A 125 1.99 16.10 -5.43
N ALA A 126 2.26 16.74 -6.58
CA ALA A 126 1.54 16.42 -7.82
C ALA A 126 1.81 14.98 -8.28
N GLN A 127 3.00 14.45 -8.05
CA GLN A 127 3.33 13.07 -8.42
C GLN A 127 2.66 12.06 -7.49
N ILE A 128 2.59 12.37 -6.19
CA ILE A 128 1.87 11.54 -5.21
C ILE A 128 0.38 11.49 -5.58
N GLN A 129 -0.23 12.64 -5.88
CA GLN A 129 -1.61 12.74 -6.34
C GLN A 129 -1.83 11.90 -7.60
N LEU A 130 -1.00 12.05 -8.64
CA LEU A 130 -1.13 11.24 -9.87
C LEU A 130 -1.03 9.72 -9.64
N MET A 131 -0.41 9.28 -8.55
CA MET A 131 -0.29 7.87 -8.19
C MET A 131 -1.41 7.35 -7.28
N GLU A 132 -2.34 8.21 -6.84
CA GLU A 132 -3.40 7.86 -5.90
C GLU A 132 -4.26 6.69 -6.38
N SER A 133 -4.73 6.71 -7.63
CA SER A 133 -5.48 5.59 -8.23
C SER A 133 -4.65 4.30 -8.26
N ALA A 134 -3.34 4.40 -8.54
CA ALA A 134 -2.47 3.23 -8.55
C ALA A 134 -2.28 2.67 -7.12
N PHE A 135 -2.14 3.52 -6.11
CA PHE A 135 -2.07 3.08 -4.72
C PHE A 135 -3.38 2.43 -4.27
N GLN A 136 -4.52 3.01 -4.65
CA GLN A 136 -5.83 2.45 -4.35
C GLN A 136 -6.02 1.06 -4.98
N LEU A 137 -5.82 0.94 -6.29
CA LEU A 137 -6.06 -0.30 -7.03
C LEU A 137 -5.03 -1.39 -6.72
N LEU A 138 -3.75 -1.03 -6.68
CA LEU A 138 -2.67 -2.01 -6.59
C LEU A 138 -2.38 -2.43 -5.16
N LEU A 139 -2.56 -1.54 -4.18
CA LEU A 139 -2.16 -1.78 -2.79
C LEU A 139 -3.35 -1.87 -1.86
N TRP A 140 -4.25 -0.87 -1.87
CA TRP A 140 -5.39 -0.85 -0.97
C TRP A 140 -6.35 -2.01 -1.27
N GLU A 141 -6.76 -2.20 -2.52
CA GLU A 141 -7.65 -3.32 -2.89
C GLU A 141 -6.97 -4.68 -2.73
N SER A 142 -5.70 -4.81 -3.12
CA SER A 142 -4.94 -6.03 -2.89
C SER A 142 -4.86 -6.37 -1.39
N THR A 143 -4.65 -5.38 -0.54
CA THR A 143 -4.66 -5.54 0.92
C THR A 143 -6.04 -5.95 1.41
N HIS A 144 -7.11 -5.36 0.88
CA HIS A 144 -8.48 -5.74 1.21
C HIS A 144 -8.76 -7.22 0.93
N TRP A 145 -8.48 -7.69 -0.28
CA TRP A 145 -8.73 -9.08 -0.68
C TRP A 145 -7.85 -10.09 0.05
N ALA A 146 -6.57 -9.78 0.24
CA ALA A 146 -5.68 -10.62 1.04
C ALA A 146 -6.13 -10.71 2.50
N THR A 147 -6.60 -9.59 3.07
CA THR A 147 -7.11 -9.53 4.45
C THR A 147 -8.38 -10.34 4.62
N GLN A 148 -9.35 -10.25 3.70
CA GLN A 148 -10.59 -11.03 3.78
C GLN A 148 -10.31 -12.55 3.76
N ALA A 149 -9.43 -12.99 2.85
CA ALA A 149 -9.01 -14.39 2.79
C ALA A 149 -8.31 -14.85 4.08
N ALA A 150 -7.33 -14.07 4.56
CA ALA A 150 -6.59 -14.42 5.78
C ALA A 150 -7.49 -14.42 7.01
N TYR A 151 -8.45 -13.48 7.09
CA TYR A 151 -9.37 -13.36 8.21
C TYR A 151 -10.41 -14.49 8.24
N ALA A 152 -10.83 -15.01 7.08
CA ALA A 152 -11.67 -16.20 7.01
C ALA A 152 -10.98 -17.41 7.65
N ARG A 153 -9.71 -17.66 7.29
CA ARG A 153 -8.89 -18.72 7.90
C ARG A 153 -8.62 -18.48 9.38
N TRP A 154 -8.32 -17.24 9.75
CA TRP A 154 -8.10 -16.85 11.15
C TRP A 154 -9.28 -17.26 12.04
N LYS A 155 -10.52 -16.99 11.61
CA LYS A 155 -11.72 -17.38 12.37
C LYS A 155 -11.88 -18.90 12.52
N ARG A 156 -11.40 -19.67 11.54
CA ARG A 156 -11.42 -21.15 11.57
C ARG A 156 -10.23 -21.74 12.32
N GLY A 157 -9.19 -20.96 12.59
CA GLY A 157 -7.94 -21.44 13.19
C GLY A 157 -7.12 -22.34 12.26
N GLU A 158 -7.12 -22.03 10.95
CA GLU A 158 -6.52 -22.87 9.91
C GLU A 158 -5.26 -22.24 9.29
N TRP A 159 -4.08 -22.78 9.61
CA TRP A 159 -2.79 -22.30 9.06
C TRP A 159 -2.10 -23.29 8.12
N THR A 160 -2.67 -24.48 7.92
CA THR A 160 -2.13 -25.47 6.99
C THR A 160 -2.24 -24.97 5.55
N GLU A 161 -1.17 -25.11 4.78
CA GLU A 161 -1.19 -24.77 3.36
C GLU A 161 -1.97 -25.83 2.57
N GLU A 162 -3.02 -25.37 1.86
CA GLU A 162 -3.75 -26.17 0.89
C GLU A 162 -3.04 -26.20 -0.47
N ASP A 163 -3.22 -27.28 -1.22
CA ASP A 163 -2.73 -27.41 -2.61
C ASP A 163 -3.57 -26.52 -3.56
N THR A 164 -3.31 -25.22 -3.48
CA THR A 164 -3.92 -24.21 -4.32
C THR A 164 -2.96 -23.88 -5.46
N PRO A 165 -3.36 -24.02 -6.73
CA PRO A 165 -2.54 -23.63 -7.86
C PRO A 165 -2.11 -22.16 -7.77
N SER A 166 -0.83 -21.89 -8.05
CA SER A 166 -0.36 -20.51 -8.13
C SER A 166 -1.12 -19.76 -9.23
N PRO A 167 -1.58 -18.53 -8.96
CA PRO A 167 -2.29 -17.75 -9.97
C PRO A 167 -1.33 -17.39 -11.10
N PRO A 168 -1.80 -17.37 -12.36
CA PRO A 168 -0.95 -16.99 -13.48
C PRO A 168 -0.56 -15.51 -13.35
N PRO A 169 0.53 -15.08 -14.02
CA PRO A 169 0.89 -13.67 -14.06
C PRO A 169 -0.21 -12.88 -14.78
N TYR A 170 -0.82 -11.94 -14.09
CA TYR A 170 -1.82 -11.03 -14.65
C TYR A 170 -1.23 -9.63 -14.78
N PRO A 171 -0.55 -9.31 -15.91
CA PRO A 171 -0.17 -7.94 -16.17
C PRO A 171 -1.45 -7.15 -16.40
N PHE A 172 -1.74 -6.20 -15.50
CA PHE A 172 -2.83 -5.24 -15.69
C PHE A 172 -4.20 -5.93 -15.92
N ASN A 173 -4.68 -6.69 -14.93
CA ASN A 173 -6.08 -7.17 -14.84
C ASN A 173 -6.57 -7.06 -13.38
N PRO A 174 -7.68 -6.35 -13.06
CA PRO A 174 -8.07 -6.14 -11.66
C PRO A 174 -8.53 -7.45 -11.00
N ASP A 175 -9.26 -8.30 -11.73
CA ASP A 175 -9.60 -9.64 -11.27
C ASP A 175 -8.34 -10.49 -11.09
N GLY A 176 -7.35 -10.33 -11.98
CA GLY A 176 -6.06 -10.98 -11.83
C GLY A 176 -5.30 -10.59 -10.56
N TRP A 177 -5.30 -9.31 -10.21
CA TRP A 177 -4.69 -8.80 -8.97
C TRP A 177 -5.45 -9.28 -7.73
N LYS A 178 -6.77 -9.35 -7.81
CA LYS A 178 -7.63 -9.93 -6.78
C LYS A 178 -7.35 -11.41 -6.53
N ILE A 179 -7.27 -12.22 -7.59
CA ILE A 179 -6.91 -13.65 -7.51
C ILE A 179 -5.54 -13.79 -6.83
N ARG A 180 -4.55 -12.98 -7.26
CA ARG A 180 -3.23 -12.94 -6.64
C ARG A 180 -3.29 -12.60 -5.15
N ALA A 181 -4.05 -11.57 -4.78
CA ALA A 181 -4.18 -11.13 -3.39
C ALA A 181 -4.86 -12.18 -2.51
N ALA A 182 -5.97 -12.77 -2.97
CA ALA A 182 -6.66 -13.84 -2.26
C ALA A 182 -5.76 -15.08 -2.09
N TYR A 183 -4.99 -15.44 -3.12
CA TYR A 183 -3.98 -16.50 -3.02
C TYR A 183 -2.93 -16.21 -1.94
N ILE A 184 -2.37 -14.99 -1.91
CA ILE A 184 -1.41 -14.59 -0.86
C ILE A 184 -2.06 -14.62 0.53
N GLY A 185 -3.34 -14.23 0.63
CA GLY A 185 -4.17 -14.29 1.84
C GLY A 185 -4.59 -15.70 2.26
N GLY A 186 -4.18 -16.74 1.53
CA GLY A 186 -4.41 -18.13 1.95
C GLY A 186 -5.73 -18.73 1.46
N ALA A 187 -6.48 -18.05 0.59
CA ALA A 187 -7.74 -18.59 0.06
C ALA A 187 -7.54 -19.92 -0.69
N SER A 188 -8.56 -20.77 -0.66
CA SER A 188 -8.64 -21.97 -1.51
C SER A 188 -8.94 -21.59 -2.98
N ALA A 189 -8.84 -22.56 -3.90
CA ALA A 189 -9.19 -22.34 -5.30
C ALA A 189 -10.66 -21.87 -5.47
N ASP A 190 -11.59 -22.48 -4.74
CA ASP A 190 -13.01 -22.15 -4.80
C ASP A 190 -13.30 -20.75 -4.23
N GLU A 191 -12.67 -20.40 -3.11
CA GLU A 191 -12.77 -19.06 -2.50
C GLU A 191 -12.23 -17.98 -3.45
N ILE A 192 -11.13 -18.27 -4.17
CA ILE A 192 -10.56 -17.37 -5.18
C ILE A 192 -11.55 -17.15 -6.33
N LEU A 193 -12.10 -18.24 -6.90
CA LEU A 193 -13.05 -18.16 -8.01
C LEU A 193 -14.34 -17.43 -7.63
N GLY A 194 -14.82 -17.60 -6.40
CA GLY A 194 -16.01 -16.91 -5.89
C GLY A 194 -15.88 -15.38 -5.80
N ASN A 195 -14.65 -14.85 -5.84
CA ASN A 195 -14.38 -13.41 -5.77
C ASN A 195 -14.28 -12.73 -7.14
N VAL A 196 -14.20 -13.50 -8.24
CA VAL A 196 -14.14 -12.95 -9.60
C VAL A 196 -15.41 -12.13 -9.89
N GLY A 197 -15.25 -10.94 -10.46
CA GLY A 197 -16.37 -10.03 -10.77
C GLY A 197 -16.96 -9.27 -9.56
N ARG A 198 -16.54 -9.56 -8.32
CA ARG A 198 -16.92 -8.76 -7.14
C ARG A 198 -16.09 -7.48 -7.04
N THR A 199 -16.65 -6.41 -6.51
CA THR A 199 -15.89 -5.19 -6.20
C THR A 199 -15.41 -5.18 -4.76
N ALA A 200 -14.28 -4.53 -4.49
CA ALA A 200 -13.87 -4.27 -3.12
C ALA A 200 -14.89 -3.31 -2.46
N ARG A 201 -14.94 -3.31 -1.12
CA ARG A 201 -15.77 -2.33 -0.40
C ARG A 201 -15.29 -0.91 -0.68
N ALA A 202 -16.18 0.06 -0.52
CA ALA A 202 -15.78 1.46 -0.50
C ALA A 202 -14.85 1.75 0.71
N PRO A 203 -13.88 2.67 0.58
CA PRO A 203 -13.08 3.13 1.71
C PRO A 203 -13.94 3.78 2.81
N PHE A 204 -13.65 3.46 4.07
CA PHE A 204 -14.18 4.10 5.26
C PHE A 204 -13.55 5.49 5.45
N PRO A 205 -14.19 6.40 6.22
CA PRO A 205 -13.57 7.66 6.59
C PRO A 205 -12.20 7.47 7.25
N GLY A 206 -11.20 8.23 6.79
CA GLY A 206 -9.81 8.13 7.24
C GLY A 206 -8.95 7.08 6.53
N GLU A 207 -9.52 6.32 5.58
CA GLU A 207 -8.73 5.49 4.66
C GLU A 207 -8.28 6.27 3.42
N GLY A 208 -7.33 5.70 2.67
CA GLY A 208 -6.70 6.35 1.52
C GLY A 208 -5.42 7.07 1.92
N LEU A 209 -4.99 8.04 1.09
CA LEU A 209 -3.78 8.81 1.36
C LEU A 209 -4.04 9.87 2.44
N ILE A 210 -3.34 9.78 3.57
CA ILE A 210 -3.40 10.75 4.66
C ILE A 210 -2.00 11.17 5.12
N LYS A 211 -1.93 12.25 5.89
CA LYS A 211 -0.70 12.65 6.61
C LYS A 211 -0.79 12.14 8.04
N ILE A 212 0.24 11.42 8.47
CA ILE A 212 0.41 10.96 9.85
C ILE A 212 1.66 11.65 10.37
N GLN A 213 1.52 12.34 11.51
CA GLN A 213 2.59 13.12 12.12
C GLN A 213 2.62 12.84 13.62
N HIS A 214 3.83 12.80 14.16
CA HIS A 214 4.08 12.81 15.59
C HIS A 214 3.72 14.17 16.19
N GLU A 215 3.60 14.27 17.52
CA GLU A 215 3.31 15.53 18.23
C GLU A 215 4.33 16.63 17.94
N SER A 216 5.57 16.26 17.62
CA SER A 216 6.62 17.20 17.19
C SER A 216 6.39 17.81 15.80
N GLY A 217 5.39 17.33 15.04
CA GLY A 217 5.10 17.72 13.66
C GLY A 217 5.89 16.92 12.61
N GLU A 218 6.86 16.10 13.02
CA GLU A 218 7.58 15.21 12.11
C GLU A 218 6.67 14.08 11.59
N PRO A 219 6.79 13.71 10.31
CA PRO A 219 6.04 12.59 9.76
C PRO A 219 6.57 11.25 10.29
N MET A 220 5.68 10.26 10.38
CA MET A 220 6.08 8.87 10.58
C MET A 220 6.75 8.34 9.31
N VAL A 221 7.83 7.55 9.47
CA VAL A 221 8.56 6.97 8.32
C VAL A 221 8.84 5.48 8.45
N GLN A 222 8.80 4.93 9.67
CA GLN A 222 9.11 3.53 9.93
C GLN A 222 8.24 2.95 11.06
N ILE A 223 7.99 1.64 10.98
CA ILE A 223 7.47 0.83 12.08
C ILE A 223 8.48 -0.27 12.38
N ARG A 224 8.91 -0.39 13.64
CA ARG A 224 9.73 -1.48 14.14
C ARG A 224 8.85 -2.49 14.87
N ARG A 225 8.71 -3.69 14.31
CA ARG A 225 8.10 -4.82 15.00
C ARG A 225 9.10 -5.50 15.90
N LEU A 226 8.82 -5.52 17.20
CA LEU A 226 9.68 -6.07 18.24
C LEU A 226 9.41 -7.55 18.45
N PHE A 227 10.46 -8.33 18.74
CA PHE A 227 10.32 -9.77 19.00
C PHE A 227 11.09 -10.23 20.23
N LYS A 228 10.57 -11.31 20.84
CA LYS A 228 11.30 -12.19 21.75
C LYS A 228 11.32 -13.59 21.16
N GLY A 229 12.45 -13.94 20.54
CA GLY A 229 12.56 -15.14 19.71
C GLY A 229 11.72 -14.99 18.45
N ASN A 230 10.72 -15.85 18.27
CA ASN A 230 9.77 -15.80 17.16
C ASN A 230 8.45 -15.12 17.52
N HIS A 231 8.27 -14.74 18.79
CA HIS A 231 7.02 -14.15 19.26
C HIS A 231 7.04 -12.63 19.10
N PRO A 232 6.06 -12.04 18.39
CA PRO A 232 5.94 -10.59 18.28
C PRO A 232 5.52 -10.00 19.64
N LEU A 233 6.10 -8.86 20.01
CA LEU A 233 5.88 -8.21 21.32
C LEU A 233 5.11 -6.90 21.23
N GLY A 234 5.31 -6.14 20.16
CA GLY A 234 4.74 -4.83 19.96
C GLY A 234 5.33 -4.14 18.74
N ASP A 235 4.65 -3.11 18.24
CA ASP A 235 5.06 -2.35 17.05
C ASP A 235 5.32 -0.89 17.41
N VAL A 236 6.49 -0.36 17.04
CA VAL A 236 6.92 0.98 17.46
C VAL A 236 7.07 1.88 16.24
N TRP A 237 6.40 3.02 16.24
CA TRP A 237 6.34 3.97 15.15
C TRP A 237 7.40 5.04 15.35
N LEU A 238 8.15 5.33 14.29
CA LEU A 238 9.30 6.24 14.35
C LEU A 238 9.18 7.34 13.29
N THR A 239 9.54 8.56 13.71
CA THR A 239 9.93 9.64 12.80
C THR A 239 11.32 9.41 12.24
N GLN A 240 11.75 10.23 11.27
CA GLN A 240 13.10 10.13 10.71
C GLN A 240 14.18 10.34 11.78
N THR A 241 14.05 11.40 12.60
CA THR A 241 14.99 11.67 13.70
C THR A 241 15.06 10.50 14.68
N GLN A 242 13.91 9.94 15.05
CA GLN A 242 13.85 8.80 15.97
C GLN A 242 14.48 7.54 15.37
N GLU A 243 14.26 7.24 14.08
CA GLU A 243 14.88 6.08 13.40
C GLU A 243 16.41 6.20 13.37
N ASP A 244 16.94 7.41 13.14
CA ASP A 244 18.38 7.69 13.10
C ASP A 244 19.04 7.56 14.48
N GLU A 245 18.33 7.94 15.54
CA GLU A 245 18.81 7.85 16.93
C GLU A 245 18.60 6.45 17.54
N ALA A 246 17.58 5.71 17.09
CA ALA A 246 17.19 4.44 17.66
C ALA A 246 18.23 3.35 17.36
N SER A 247 19.19 3.22 18.28
CA SER A 247 20.27 2.24 18.23
C SER A 247 19.78 0.80 18.05
N VAL A 248 20.39 0.12 17.08
CA VAL A 248 20.14 -1.30 16.78
C VAL A 248 20.62 -2.26 17.88
N SER A 249 21.50 -1.80 18.80
CA SER A 249 22.05 -2.61 19.89
C SER A 249 21.26 -2.54 21.19
N LYS A 250 20.31 -1.60 21.32
CA LYS A 250 19.45 -1.50 22.51
C LYS A 250 18.44 -2.65 22.51
N THR A 251 18.34 -3.37 23.61
CA THR A 251 17.38 -4.48 23.81
C THR A 251 16.13 -4.06 24.56
N LYS A 252 16.05 -2.80 24.98
CA LYS A 252 14.88 -2.18 25.60
C LYS A 252 14.39 -1.04 24.72
N VAL A 253 13.09 -0.97 24.51
CA VAL A 253 12.44 0.11 23.77
C VAL A 253 11.30 0.66 24.63
N ARG A 254 11.22 1.99 24.68
CA ARG A 254 10.17 2.73 25.36
C ARG A 254 9.37 3.51 24.32
N PHE A 255 8.06 3.50 24.44
CA PHE A 255 7.13 4.15 23.51
C PHE A 255 5.80 4.46 24.22
N VAL A 256 4.99 5.35 23.67
CA VAL A 256 3.61 5.58 24.10
C VAL A 256 2.72 4.57 23.39
N ASP A 257 2.05 3.71 24.15
CA ASP A 257 1.12 2.71 23.59
C ASP A 257 -0.23 3.35 23.26
N GLU A 258 -0.66 3.30 21.99
CA GLU A 258 -1.91 3.88 21.51
C GLU A 258 -3.15 3.25 22.16
N ASN A 259 -3.07 1.99 22.62
CA ASN A 259 -4.22 1.35 23.26
C ASN A 259 -4.52 1.92 24.66
N SER A 260 -3.47 2.34 25.38
CA SER A 260 -3.56 2.75 26.78
C SER A 260 -3.24 4.23 27.03
N ASP A 261 -2.69 4.92 26.02
CA ASP A 261 -2.20 6.30 26.09
C ASP A 261 -1.18 6.49 27.24
N ARG A 262 -0.32 5.48 27.43
CA ARG A 262 0.68 5.44 28.52
C ARG A 262 2.03 4.95 28.00
N PRO A 263 3.14 5.38 28.63
CA PRO A 263 4.45 4.83 28.33
C PRO A 263 4.50 3.33 28.64
N ALA A 264 4.93 2.55 27.65
CA ALA A 264 5.27 1.14 27.77
C ALA A 264 6.78 0.94 27.61
N GLU A 265 7.34 -0.06 28.28
CA GLU A 265 8.71 -0.54 28.06
C GLU A 265 8.67 -2.02 27.70
N LEU A 266 9.28 -2.37 26.56
CA LEU A 266 9.39 -3.75 26.10
C LEU A 266 10.87 -4.16 26.01
N GLN A 267 11.15 -5.40 26.43
CA GLN A 267 12.45 -6.03 26.27
C GLN A 267 12.43 -7.02 25.10
N MET A 268 13.21 -6.72 24.07
CA MET A 268 13.30 -7.49 22.82
C MET A 268 14.69 -8.12 22.67
N ASN A 269 14.79 -9.14 21.82
CA ASN A 269 16.09 -9.67 21.37
C ASN A 269 16.38 -9.36 19.89
N ARG A 270 15.35 -8.99 19.13
CA ARG A 270 15.47 -8.51 17.75
C ARG A 270 14.28 -7.62 17.42
N PHE A 271 14.43 -6.81 16.38
CA PHE A 271 13.33 -6.10 15.75
C PHE A 271 13.36 -6.34 14.23
N GLN A 272 12.28 -5.97 13.57
CA GLN A 272 12.17 -5.92 12.11
C GLN A 272 11.65 -4.54 11.72
N ASN A 273 12.37 -3.84 10.84
CA ASN A 273 11.82 -2.72 10.10
C ASN A 273 10.74 -3.25 9.15
N LEU A 274 9.53 -2.73 9.31
CA LEU A 274 8.38 -3.19 8.57
C LEU A 274 8.42 -2.63 7.15
N TYR A 275 8.70 -1.35 6.97
CA TYR A 275 8.75 -0.74 5.65
C TYR A 275 10.07 -1.01 4.94
N GLN A 276 9.97 -1.52 3.71
CA GLN A 276 11.08 -1.74 2.79
C GLN A 276 10.92 -0.86 1.55
N PRO A 277 12.03 -0.42 0.92
CA PRO A 277 11.95 0.38 -0.29
C PRO A 277 11.37 -0.42 -1.45
N VAL A 278 10.39 0.17 -2.12
CA VAL A 278 9.79 -0.36 -3.35
C VAL A 278 10.13 0.53 -4.53
N LEU A 279 10.04 1.85 -4.35
CA LEU A 279 10.50 2.84 -5.31
C LEU A 279 11.56 3.74 -4.66
N VAL A 280 12.68 3.95 -5.35
CA VAL A 280 13.73 4.91 -4.97
C VAL A 280 13.86 5.95 -6.06
N LYS A 281 13.52 7.21 -5.74
CA LYS A 281 13.47 8.33 -6.72
C LYS A 281 12.68 7.97 -7.99
N GLY A 282 11.54 7.29 -7.82
CA GLY A 282 10.67 6.82 -8.89
C GLY A 282 11.15 5.55 -9.62
N HIS A 283 12.27 4.97 -9.22
CA HIS A 283 12.78 3.73 -9.81
C HIS A 283 12.41 2.50 -8.97
N PRO A 284 11.82 1.45 -9.56
CA PRO A 284 11.47 0.25 -8.82
C PRO A 284 12.73 -0.53 -8.41
N VAL A 285 12.85 -0.83 -7.12
CA VAL A 285 13.98 -1.58 -6.54
C VAL A 285 13.56 -2.94 -5.95
N LEU A 286 12.26 -3.21 -5.86
CA LEU A 286 11.74 -4.48 -5.36
C LEU A 286 11.91 -5.59 -6.41
N ALA A 287 12.49 -6.70 -6.00
CA ALA A 287 12.54 -7.93 -6.79
C ALA A 287 11.16 -8.63 -6.83
N THR A 288 10.87 -9.33 -7.91
CA THR A 288 9.59 -10.06 -8.05
C THR A 288 9.49 -11.16 -6.98
N PRO A 289 8.52 -11.09 -6.06
CA PRO A 289 8.40 -12.08 -5.00
C PRO A 289 7.79 -13.39 -5.52
N ARG A 290 8.21 -14.51 -4.95
CA ARG A 290 7.60 -15.83 -5.22
C ARG A 290 6.29 -15.95 -4.45
N LEU A 291 5.18 -16.16 -5.15
CA LEU A 291 3.85 -16.16 -4.53
C LEU A 291 3.68 -17.22 -3.44
N GLY A 292 4.16 -18.45 -3.66
CA GLY A 292 4.12 -19.50 -2.62
C GLY A 292 4.88 -19.12 -1.35
N TYR A 293 6.01 -18.42 -1.48
CA TYR A 293 6.73 -17.90 -0.31
C TYR A 293 5.91 -16.84 0.44
N LEU A 294 5.25 -15.93 -0.26
CA LEU A 294 4.40 -14.91 0.37
C LEU A 294 3.21 -15.54 1.11
N ARG A 295 2.56 -16.55 0.50
CA ARG A 295 1.46 -17.30 1.11
C ARG A 295 1.93 -18.01 2.39
N GLN A 296 3.05 -18.74 2.33
CA GLN A 296 3.63 -19.41 3.49
C GLN A 296 4.03 -18.43 4.60
N ARG A 297 4.62 -17.28 4.23
CA ARG A 297 4.96 -16.22 5.18
C ARG A 297 3.72 -15.71 5.88
N MET A 298 2.65 -15.41 5.13
CA MET A 298 1.38 -14.93 5.68
C MET A 298 0.76 -15.96 6.66
N LEU A 299 0.70 -17.24 6.28
CA LEU A 299 0.19 -18.31 7.13
C LEU A 299 0.98 -18.41 8.46
N LYS A 300 2.32 -18.43 8.39
CA LYS A 300 3.17 -18.49 9.60
C LYS A 300 3.02 -17.25 10.48
N GLN A 301 2.88 -16.06 9.89
CA GLN A 301 2.67 -14.84 10.67
C GLN A 301 1.32 -14.87 11.36
N THR A 302 0.24 -15.16 10.64
CA THR A 302 -1.10 -15.26 11.23
C THR A 302 -1.16 -16.34 12.31
N GLU A 303 -0.49 -17.48 12.15
CA GLU A 303 -0.36 -18.50 13.20
C GLU A 303 0.31 -17.94 14.46
N ALA A 304 1.47 -17.29 14.30
CA ALA A 304 2.20 -16.69 15.40
C ALA A 304 1.36 -15.63 16.14
N PHE A 305 0.65 -14.78 15.40
CA PHE A 305 -0.21 -13.74 15.98
C PHE A 305 -1.52 -14.29 16.56
N HIS A 306 -2.01 -15.45 16.14
CA HIS A 306 -3.23 -16.05 16.71
C HIS A 306 -3.07 -16.45 18.17
N THR A 307 -1.83 -16.77 18.56
CA THR A 307 -1.51 -17.01 19.97
C THR A 307 -1.43 -15.72 20.81
N VAL A 308 -1.40 -14.56 20.15
CA VAL A 308 -1.31 -13.24 20.76
C VAL A 308 -2.71 -12.63 20.90
N LYS A 309 -2.99 -12.00 22.03
CA LYS A 309 -4.21 -11.20 22.19
C LYS A 309 -4.06 -9.88 21.43
N LEU A 310 -4.34 -9.88 20.13
CA LEU A 310 -4.19 -8.72 19.25
C LEU A 310 -4.86 -7.44 19.78
N LYS A 311 -5.99 -7.58 20.48
CA LYS A 311 -6.70 -6.44 21.11
C LYS A 311 -5.83 -5.63 22.09
N ASN A 312 -4.88 -6.29 22.74
CA ASN A 312 -3.97 -5.68 23.72
C ASN A 312 -2.52 -5.70 23.22
N TYR A 313 -2.31 -5.93 21.92
CA TYR A 313 -0.97 -5.94 21.35
C TYR A 313 -0.41 -4.51 21.40
N PRO A 314 0.70 -4.27 22.13
CA PRO A 314 1.23 -2.93 22.30
C PRO A 314 1.68 -2.34 20.97
N HIS A 315 1.26 -1.13 20.66
CA HIS A 315 1.74 -0.42 19.47
C HIS A 315 1.64 1.09 19.66
N GLY A 316 2.57 1.85 19.07
CA GLY A 316 2.52 3.30 19.12
C GLY A 316 3.88 4.00 19.03
N TRP A 317 3.93 5.25 19.49
CA TRP A 317 4.98 6.22 19.16
C TRP A 317 6.23 6.10 20.02
N TYR A 318 7.41 6.03 19.38
CA TYR A 318 8.70 6.00 20.07
C TYR A 318 8.89 7.19 21.03
N LEU A 319 9.50 6.94 22.19
CA LEU A 319 9.77 7.93 23.25
C LEU A 319 11.25 8.30 23.37
#